data_AF-A0A2E4NHZ5-F1
#
_entry.id   AF-A0A2E4NHZ5-F1
#
_cell.length_a   1.000
_cell.length_b   1.000
_cell.length_c   1.000
_cell.angle_alpha   90.00
_cell.angle_beta   90.00
_cell.angle_gamma   90.00
#
_symmetry.space_group_name_H-M   'P 1'
#
loop_
_entity.id
_entity.type
_entity.pdbx_description
1 polymer ?
#
loop_
_entity_poly.entity_id
_entity_poly.type
_entity_poly.pdbx_seq_one_letter_code
_entity_poly.pdbx_strand_id
1 'polypeptide(L)' 'MKVGDIVKFVGSWGPRYSGVNPETGIVMEVWTNGRTRRLSSADVLWDTGMLGNVQAHVLRVVDDESR' A
#
# COMPACT_ATOMS: atom_id res chain seq x y z
N MET A 1 5.58 7.31 -3.84
CA MET A 1 4.61 6.25 -4.17
C MET A 1 4.02 6.52 -5.53
N LYS A 2 4.15 5.56 -6.44
CA LYS A 2 3.61 5.52 -7.80
C LYS A 2 3.15 4.09 -8.11
N VAL A 3 2.40 3.92 -9.19
CA VAL A 3 2.04 2.59 -9.72
C VAL A 3 3.32 1.79 -9.97
N GLY A 4 3.33 0.54 -9.53
CA GLY A 4 4.47 -0.37 -9.61
C GLY A 4 5.43 -0.34 -8.42
N ASP A 5 5.30 0.63 -7.49
CA ASP A 5 6.14 0.64 -6.28
C ASP A 5 5.82 -0.57 -5.40
N ILE A 6 6.86 -1.18 -4.84
CA ILE A 6 6.72 -2.15 -3.75
C ILE A 6 6.55 -1.38 -2.44
N VAL A 7 5.54 -1.77 -1.67
CA VAL A 7 5.20 -1.15 -0.39
C VAL A 7 5.09 -2.19 0.72
N LYS A 8 5.33 -1.75 1.94
CA LYS A 8 5.03 -2.49 3.17
C LYS A 8 3.98 -1.74 3.99
N PHE A 9 3.16 -2.49 4.71
CA PHE A 9 2.21 -1.92 5.65
C PHE A 9 2.94 -1.48 6.94
N VAL A 10 2.69 -0.26 7.41
CA VAL A 10 3.33 0.30 8.62
C VAL A 10 2.34 0.80 9.68
N GLY A 11 1.04 0.57 9.48
CA GLY A 11 0.00 0.97 10.44
C GLY A 11 -0.16 0.00 11.63
N SER A 12 -0.98 0.40 12.61
CA SER A 12 -1.28 -0.43 13.80
C SER A 12 -2.31 -1.53 13.53
N TRP A 13 -3.06 -1.42 12.42
CA TRP A 13 -4.10 -2.36 12.02
C TRP A 13 -3.90 -2.71 10.54
N GLY A 14 -3.13 -3.76 10.29
CA GLY A 14 -2.96 -4.34 8.96
C GLY A 14 -4.28 -4.75 8.34
N PRO A 15 -4.36 -4.81 7.01
CA PRO A 15 -5.51 -5.39 6.37
C PRO A 15 -5.48 -6.90 6.68
N ARG A 16 -6.20 -7.28 7.74
CA ARG A 16 -6.28 -8.66 8.21
C ARG A 16 -7.21 -9.40 7.29
N TYR A 17 -6.66 -10.33 6.52
CA TYR A 17 -7.46 -11.16 5.65
C TYR A 17 -7.18 -12.63 5.95
N SER A 18 -8.24 -13.34 6.34
CA SER A 18 -8.18 -14.78 6.60
C SER A 18 -7.08 -15.22 7.58
N GLY A 19 -6.72 -14.35 8.54
CA GLY A 19 -5.71 -14.64 9.57
C GLY A 19 -4.26 -14.47 9.15
N VAL A 20 -3.98 -14.09 7.90
CA VAL A 20 -2.63 -13.78 7.41
C VAL A 20 -2.48 -12.27 7.33
N ASN A 21 -1.41 -11.74 7.92
CA ASN A 21 -1.04 -10.33 7.77
C ASN A 21 -0.18 -10.20 6.52
N PRO A 22 -0.55 -9.37 5.54
CA PRO A 22 0.31 -9.13 4.38
C PRO A 22 1.57 -8.38 4.82
N GLU A 23 2.72 -8.79 4.27
CA GLU A 23 4.01 -8.16 4.58
C GLU A 23 4.35 -7.08 3.54
N THR A 24 4.12 -7.41 2.28
CA THR A 24 4.43 -6.54 1.13
C THR A 24 3.33 -6.56 0.08
N GLY A 25 3.30 -5.52 -0.75
CA GLY A 25 2.40 -5.45 -1.89
C GLY A 25 2.93 -4.53 -2.97
N ILE A 26 2.33 -4.61 -4.16
CA ILE A 26 2.62 -3.73 -5.29
C ILE A 26 1.48 -2.75 -5.49
N VAL A 27 1.82 -1.48 -5.69
CA VAL A 27 0.84 -0.42 -5.96
C VAL A 27 0.29 -0.60 -7.36
N MET A 28 -1.03 -0.79 -7.45
CA MET A 28 -1.75 -0.96 -8.72
C MET A 28 -2.32 0.38 -9.22
N GLU A 29 -2.87 1.18 -8.31
CA GLU A 29 -3.45 2.49 -8.62
C GLU A 29 -3.28 3.45 -7.45
N VAL A 30 -3.19 4.74 -7.74
CA VAL A 30 -2.97 5.80 -6.76
C VAL A 30 -4.13 6.81 -6.79
N TRP A 31 -4.76 6.99 -5.64
CA TRP A 31 -5.89 7.90 -5.47
C TRP A 31 -5.43 9.21 -4.82
N THR A 32 -5.81 10.32 -5.43
CA THR A 32 -5.53 11.66 -4.88
C THR A 32 -6.81 12.37 -4.49
N ASN A 33 -6.72 13.21 -3.46
CA ASN A 33 -7.82 14.07 -3.07
C ASN A 33 -8.08 15.12 -4.17
N GLY A 34 -9.31 15.20 -4.69
CA GLY A 34 -9.65 16.09 -5.80
C GLY A 34 -9.45 17.59 -5.51
N ARG A 35 -9.48 18.01 -4.24
CA ARG A 35 -9.28 19.41 -3.83
C ARG A 35 -7.81 19.75 -3.59
N THR A 36 -7.10 18.91 -2.84
CA THR A 36 -5.72 19.22 -2.42
C THR A 36 -4.66 18.62 -3.33
N ARG A 37 -5.06 17.74 -4.26
CA ARG A 37 -4.17 16.92 -5.10
C ARG A 37 -3.17 16.06 -4.32
N ARG A 38 -3.31 15.95 -3.00
CA ARG A 38 -2.46 15.11 -2.15
C ARG A 38 -2.86 13.65 -2.27
N LEU A 39 -1.87 12.78 -2.08
CA LEU A 39 -2.04 11.32 -1.99
C LEU A 39 -3.05 10.98 -0.88
N SER A 40 -4.08 10.21 -1.19
CA SER A 40 -5.14 9.81 -0.26
C SER A 40 -5.04 8.32 0.08
N SER A 41 -5.06 7.48 -0.95
CA SER A 41 -5.02 6.03 -0.83
C SER A 41 -4.39 5.41 -2.08
N ALA A 42 -4.16 4.10 -2.03
CA ALA A 42 -3.71 3.31 -3.15
C ALA A 42 -4.43 1.97 -3.16
N ASP A 43 -4.67 1.43 -4.35
CA ASP A 43 -5.02 0.03 -4.50
C ASP A 43 -3.72 -0.78 -4.53
N VAL A 44 -3.63 -1.76 -3.65
CA VAL A 44 -2.43 -2.57 -3.46
C VAL A 44 -2.79 -4.03 -3.68
N LEU A 45 -2.04 -4.68 -4.57
CA LEU A 45 -2.03 -6.13 -4.68
C LEU A 45 -1.00 -6.68 -3.69
N TRP A 46 -1.50 -7.30 -2.63
CA TRP A 46 -0.69 -7.87 -1.56
C TRP A 46 -0.08 -9.21 -1.97
N ASP A 47 1.04 -9.56 -1.35
CA ASP A 47 1.72 -10.87 -1.46
C ASP A 47 0.80 -12.08 -1.22
N THR A 48 -0.25 -11.90 -0.41
CA THR A 48 -1.33 -12.87 -0.20
C THR A 48 -2.21 -13.13 -1.44
N GLY A 49 -2.00 -12.41 -2.55
CA GLY A 49 -2.81 -12.47 -3.78
C GLY A 49 -4.07 -11.59 -3.73
N MET A 50 -4.21 -10.77 -2.69
CA MET A 50 -5.41 -9.97 -2.47
C MET A 50 -5.26 -8.53 -2.94
N LEU A 51 -6.31 -8.00 -3.57
CA LEU A 51 -6.41 -6.59 -3.90
C LEU A 51 -7.18 -5.84 -2.82
N GLY A 52 -6.63 -4.74 -2.31
CA GLY A 52 -7.32 -3.90 -1.33
C GLY A 52 -6.93 -2.42 -1.42
N ASN A 53 -7.91 -1.54 -1.19
CA ASN A 53 -7.69 -0.10 -1.07
C ASN A 53 -7.18 0.23 0.33
N VAL A 54 -6.04 0.91 0.42
CA VAL A 54 -5.41 1.25 1.71
C VAL A 54 -4.99 2.71 1.72
N GLN A 55 -5.17 3.36 2.88
CA GLN A 55 -4.80 4.76 3.02
C GLN A 55 -3.29 4.96 2.87
N ALA A 56 -2.91 6.03 2.18
CA ALA A 56 -1.52 6.30 1.84
C ALA A 56 -0.60 6.44 3.06
N HIS A 57 -1.12 6.97 4.17
CA HIS A 57 -0.34 7.27 5.36
C HIS A 57 0.11 6.02 6.16
N VAL A 58 -0.46 4.85 5.88
CA VAL A 58 -0.07 3.56 6.50
C VAL A 58 0.78 2.69 5.57
N LEU A 59 1.23 3.24 4.45
CA LEU A 59 2.05 2.55 3.46
C LEU A 59 3.44 3.18 3.41
N ARG A 60 4.47 2.34 3.31
CA ARG A 60 5.85 2.80 3.10
C ARG A 60 6.42 2.12 1.87
N VAL A 61 6.94 2.92 0.93
CA VAL A 61 7.70 2.40 -0.22
C VAL A 61 8.95 1.70 0.31
N VAL A 62 9.19 0.49 -0.18
CA VAL A 62 10.41 -0.28 0.07
C VAL A 62 11.41 0.14 -1.00
N ASP A 63 12.37 0.99 -0.64
CA ASP A 63 13.50 1.30 -1.52
C ASP A 63 14.51 0.15 -1.50
N ASP A 64 14.99 -0.22 -2.68
CA ASP A 64 15.99 -1.27 -2.90
C ASP A 64 17.39 -0.87 -2.36
N GLU A 65 17.57 0.37 -1.89
CA GLU A 65 18.83 0.87 -1.30
C GLU A 65 19.13 0.36 0.13
N SER A 66 18.29 -0.54 0.66
CA SER A 66 18.46 -1.10 2.02
C SER A 66 19.15 -2.48 2.05
N ARG A 67 19.83 -2.88 0.97
CA ARG A 67 20.56 -4.16 0.87
C ARG A 67 22.06 -3.98 0.74
#